data_AF-A0A8E6QX32-F1
#
_entry.id   AF-A0A8E6QX32-F1
#
_cell.length_a   1.000
_cell.length_b   1.000
_cell.length_c   1.000
_cell.angle_alpha   90.00
_cell.angle_beta   90.00
_cell.angle_gamma   90.00
#
_symmetry.space_group_name_H-M   'P 1'
#
loop_
_entity.id
_entity.type
_entity.pdbx_description
1 polymer ?
#
loop_
_entity_poly.entity_id
_entity_poly.type
_entity_poly.pdbx_seq_one_letter_code
_entity_poly.pdbx_strand_id
1 'polypeptide(L)'
;MIIFLSGCSSPPPPTPIEWDNTQSLNASIPEWRENNLVIPSDIVSGRWMKILNNFKGDEGNYDISVYYAIAHSPVIVVHTSGSSFFKAKAWLRKHGAKGVIQYQPVTDCMLCTNTSIYFSR
;
A
#
# COMPACT_ATOMS: atom_id res chain seq x y z
N MET A 1 -7.59 -40.79 -60.15
CA MET A 1 -7.85 -39.63 -59.29
C MET A 1 -7.01 -39.81 -58.02
N ILE A 2 -5.94 -39.05 -57.88
CA ILE A 2 -5.00 -39.18 -56.74
C ILE A 2 -5.35 -38.07 -55.75
N ILE A 3 -5.71 -38.44 -54.52
CA ILE A 3 -6.01 -37.51 -53.42
C ILE A 3 -4.71 -37.25 -52.69
N PHE A 4 -4.14 -36.05 -52.84
CA PHE A 4 -3.03 -35.60 -52.01
C PHE A 4 -3.57 -35.22 -50.62
N LEU A 5 -3.37 -36.09 -49.63
CA LEU A 5 -3.52 -35.72 -48.22
C LEU A 5 -2.29 -34.90 -47.83
N SER A 6 -2.42 -33.57 -47.86
CA SER A 6 -1.45 -32.67 -47.24
C SER A 6 -1.55 -32.84 -45.72
N GLY A 7 -0.75 -33.76 -45.17
CA GLY A 7 -0.57 -33.89 -43.74
C GLY A 7 0.09 -32.64 -43.19
N CYS A 8 -0.65 -31.85 -42.41
CA CYS A 8 -0.06 -30.79 -41.60
C CYS A 8 0.80 -31.46 -40.52
N SER A 9 2.11 -31.57 -40.76
CA SER A 9 3.06 -32.04 -39.73
C SER A 9 2.96 -31.13 -38.52
N SER A 10 2.59 -31.70 -37.38
CA SER A 10 2.69 -31.02 -36.09
C SER A 10 4.15 -30.62 -35.85
N PRO A 11 4.42 -29.41 -35.33
CA PRO A 11 5.77 -29.03 -34.96
C PRO A 11 6.35 -30.02 -33.93
N PRO A 12 7.68 -30.19 -33.91
CA PRO A 12 8.32 -31.09 -32.95
C PRO A 12 7.96 -30.66 -31.53
N PRO A 13 7.84 -31.62 -30.59
CA PRO A 13 7.56 -31.30 -29.20
C PRO A 13 8.67 -30.39 -28.65
N PRO A 14 8.32 -29.45 -27.75
CA PRO A 14 9.30 -28.56 -27.14
C PRO A 14 10.36 -29.40 -26.42
N THR A 15 11.61 -28.93 -26.48
CA THR A 15 12.71 -29.55 -25.75
C THR A 15 12.37 -29.59 -24.25
N PRO A 16 12.41 -30.78 -23.60
CA PRO A 16 12.15 -30.90 -22.18
C PRO A 16 13.12 -30.03 -21.36
N ILE A 17 12.59 -29.37 -20.33
CA ILE A 17 13.40 -28.59 -19.40
C ILE A 17 14.17 -29.56 -18.50
N GLU A 18 15.49 -29.42 -18.46
CA GLU A 18 16.38 -30.20 -17.59
C GLU A 18 16.41 -29.58 -16.19
N TRP A 19 15.56 -30.09 -15.30
CA TRP A 19 15.41 -29.58 -13.93
C TRP A 19 16.63 -29.82 -13.03
N ASP A 20 17.47 -30.81 -13.34
CA ASP A 20 18.66 -31.17 -12.55
C ASP A 20 19.90 -30.33 -12.91
N ASN A 21 19.82 -29.50 -13.94
CA ASN A 21 20.91 -28.60 -14.30
C ASN A 21 20.81 -27.30 -13.50
N THR A 22 21.66 -27.16 -12.47
CA THR A 22 21.74 -25.93 -11.67
C THR A 22 22.48 -24.85 -12.46
N GLN A 23 21.78 -24.17 -13.37
CA GLN A 23 22.32 -22.97 -14.01
C GLN A 23 22.40 -21.85 -12.97
N SER A 24 23.52 -21.13 -12.93
CA SER A 24 23.65 -19.94 -12.09
C SER A 24 22.62 -18.91 -12.56
N LEU A 25 21.69 -18.55 -11.66
CA LEU A 25 20.77 -17.44 -11.89
C LEU A 25 21.60 -16.20 -12.25
N ASN A 26 21.20 -15.52 -13.33
CA ASN A 26 21.92 -14.37 -13.83
C ASN A 26 21.96 -13.28 -12.75
N ALA A 27 23.12 -13.06 -12.14
CA ALA A 27 23.32 -12.15 -11.00
C ALA A 27 23.09 -10.66 -11.35
N SER A 28 22.71 -10.38 -12.60
CA SER A 28 22.35 -9.07 -13.11
C SER A 28 20.88 -8.69 -12.88
N ILE A 29 20.06 -9.60 -12.35
CA ILE A 29 18.72 -9.25 -11.86
C ILE A 29 18.89 -8.43 -10.58
N PRO A 30 18.46 -7.16 -10.55
CA PRO A 30 18.55 -6.35 -9.34
C PRO A 30 17.74 -7.02 -8.23
N GLU A 31 18.38 -7.19 -7.08
CA GLU A 31 17.71 -7.63 -5.87
C GLU A 31 16.57 -6.66 -5.56
N TRP A 32 15.33 -7.14 -5.56
CA TRP A 32 14.20 -6.32 -5.17
C TRP A 32 14.40 -5.90 -3.72
N ARG A 33 14.43 -4.58 -3.49
CA ARG A 33 14.45 -3.99 -2.15
C ARG A 33 13.17 -3.22 -1.95
N GLU A 34 12.57 -3.41 -0.80
CA GLU A 34 11.40 -2.67 -0.39
C GLU A 34 11.71 -1.17 -0.38
N ASN A 35 11.00 -0.42 -1.22
CA ASN A 35 11.21 1.02 -1.41
C ASN A 35 10.17 1.87 -0.66
N ASN A 36 9.27 1.23 0.10
CA ASN A 36 8.15 1.86 0.82
C ASN A 36 7.30 2.80 -0.06
N LEU A 37 7.30 2.59 -1.37
CA LEU A 37 6.51 3.41 -2.29
C LEU A 37 5.05 2.96 -2.25
N VAL A 38 4.17 3.90 -1.93
CA VAL A 38 2.73 3.70 -2.09
C VAL A 38 2.31 4.20 -3.47
N ILE A 39 1.75 3.29 -4.26
CA ILE A 39 1.14 3.53 -5.57
C ILE A 39 -0.38 3.66 -5.34
N PRO A 40 -0.91 4.89 -5.12
CA PRO A 40 -2.34 5.10 -4.97
C PRO A 40 -3.07 4.89 -6.31
N SER A 41 -4.35 4.58 -6.25
CA SER A 41 -5.21 4.66 -7.43
C SER A 41 -5.27 6.10 -7.98
N ASP A 42 -5.17 6.25 -9.31
CA ASP A 42 -5.27 7.54 -9.99
C ASP A 42 -6.68 8.14 -9.91
N ILE A 43 -7.69 7.28 -9.86
CA ILE A 43 -9.10 7.67 -9.85
C ILE A 43 -9.69 7.32 -8.49
N VAL A 44 -9.95 8.36 -7.72
CA VAL A 44 -10.72 8.28 -6.49
C VAL A 44 -11.98 9.10 -6.73
N SER A 45 -13.16 8.57 -6.41
CA SER A 45 -14.45 9.23 -6.67
C SER A 45 -15.23 9.48 -5.37
N GLY A 46 -16.15 10.45 -5.43
CA GLY A 46 -17.04 10.79 -4.32
C GLY A 46 -16.42 11.63 -3.21
N ARG A 47 -17.30 12.09 -2.31
CA ARG A 47 -16.94 12.73 -1.04
C ARG A 47 -17.07 11.71 0.08
N TRP A 48 -16.08 11.64 0.94
CA TRP A 48 -16.10 10.70 2.05
C TRP A 48 -15.33 11.22 3.25
N MET A 49 -15.65 10.66 4.40
CA MET A 49 -14.95 10.90 5.65
C MET A 49 -14.73 9.58 6.36
N LYS A 50 -13.56 9.43 6.98
CA LYS A 50 -13.26 8.30 7.86
C LYS A 50 -12.62 8.81 9.13
N ILE A 51 -13.03 8.25 10.27
CA ILE A 51 -12.47 8.57 11.57
C ILE A 51 -11.81 7.31 12.11
N LEU A 52 -10.55 7.44 12.52
CA LEU A 52 -9.81 6.41 13.24
C LEU A 52 -9.63 6.87 14.68
N ASN A 53 -10.38 6.26 15.59
CA ASN A 53 -10.28 6.52 17.02
C ASN A 53 -9.24 5.61 17.65
N ASN A 54 -8.64 6.05 18.75
CA ASN A 54 -7.68 5.27 19.54
C ASN A 54 -6.54 4.72 18.67
N PHE A 55 -5.88 5.62 17.92
CA PHE A 55 -4.74 5.26 17.09
C PHE A 55 -3.58 4.73 17.95
N LYS A 56 -3.01 3.59 17.55
CA LYS A 56 -1.96 2.86 18.28
C LYS A 56 -0.64 2.70 17.50
N GLY A 57 -0.49 3.37 16.37
CA GLY A 57 0.69 3.17 15.51
C GLY A 57 0.81 1.72 15.04
N ASP A 58 2.04 1.20 15.06
CA ASP A 58 2.37 -0.16 14.61
C ASP A 58 1.75 -1.28 15.48
N GLU A 59 1.27 -0.96 16.69
CA GLU A 59 0.56 -1.91 17.56
C GLU A 59 -0.93 -2.06 17.19
N GLY A 60 -1.44 -1.21 16.30
CA GLY A 60 -2.83 -1.24 15.86
C GLY A 60 -3.05 -2.20 14.70
N ASN A 61 -4.17 -2.90 14.72
CA ASN A 61 -4.68 -3.62 13.56
C ASN A 61 -5.75 -2.75 12.86
N TYR A 62 -5.47 -2.32 11.63
CA TYR A 62 -6.34 -1.40 10.90
C TYR A 62 -6.95 -2.06 9.67
N ASP A 63 -8.22 -1.76 9.42
CA ASP A 63 -8.91 -2.18 8.20
C ASP A 63 -8.28 -1.57 6.94
N ILE A 64 -8.41 -2.25 5.80
CA ILE A 64 -7.87 -1.79 4.52
C ILE A 64 -8.38 -0.40 4.12
N SER A 65 -9.59 -0.03 4.53
CA SER A 65 -10.14 1.31 4.29
C SER A 65 -9.38 2.43 5.02
N VAL A 66 -8.63 2.13 6.08
CA VAL A 66 -7.72 3.10 6.73
C VAL A 66 -6.54 3.39 5.81
N TYR A 67 -5.91 2.36 5.26
CA TYR A 67 -4.78 2.53 4.34
C TYR A 67 -5.21 3.24 3.04
N TYR A 68 -6.40 2.94 2.54
CA TYR A 68 -7.01 3.69 1.44
C TYR A 68 -7.16 5.18 1.81
N ALA A 69 -7.72 5.48 2.98
CA ALA A 69 -7.91 6.85 3.42
C ALA A 69 -6.56 7.60 3.61
N ILE A 70 -5.54 6.93 4.14
CA ILE A 70 -4.17 7.46 4.28
C ILE A 70 -3.61 7.87 2.91
N ALA A 71 -3.73 7.00 1.91
CA ALA A 71 -3.18 7.24 0.58
C ALA A 71 -3.93 8.34 -0.20
N HIS A 72 -5.21 8.55 0.09
CA HIS A 72 -6.09 9.35 -0.75
C HIS A 72 -6.63 10.64 -0.12
N SER A 73 -6.45 10.86 1.17
CA SER A 73 -6.85 12.12 1.80
C SER A 73 -5.89 13.26 1.45
N PRO A 74 -6.38 14.35 0.83
CA PRO A 74 -5.57 15.55 0.61
C PRO A 74 -5.25 16.27 1.93
N VAL A 75 -6.13 16.15 2.93
CA VAL A 75 -5.96 16.68 4.28
C VAL A 75 -6.32 15.62 5.30
N ILE A 76 -5.41 15.41 6.26
CA ILE A 76 -5.57 14.51 7.39
C ILE A 76 -5.44 15.36 8.65
N VAL A 77 -6.44 15.31 9.53
CA VAL A 77 -6.42 16.04 10.80
C VAL A 77 -6.14 15.05 11.92
N VAL A 78 -5.11 15.32 12.71
CA VAL A 78 -4.73 14.49 13.86
C VAL A 78 -5.06 15.25 15.13
N HIS A 79 -6.09 14.79 15.81
CA HIS A 79 -6.56 15.34 17.08
C HIS A 79 -5.90 14.61 18.24
N THR A 80 -4.94 15.29 18.91
CA THR A 80 -4.08 14.66 19.92
C THR A 80 -3.28 15.71 20.72
N SER A 81 -2.43 15.25 21.66
CA SER A 81 -1.35 16.05 22.27
C SER A 81 -0.13 16.21 21.34
N GLY A 82 0.69 17.24 21.57
CA GLY A 82 1.79 17.60 20.68
C GLY A 82 2.85 16.52 20.45
N SER A 83 3.25 15.75 21.47
CA SER A 83 4.24 14.68 21.30
C SER A 83 3.69 13.50 20.49
N SER A 84 2.43 13.12 20.75
CA SER A 84 1.73 12.06 20.01
C SER A 84 1.45 12.45 18.56
N PHE A 85 1.29 13.74 18.25
CA PHE A 85 1.15 14.23 16.89
C PHE A 85 2.34 13.83 16.00
N PHE A 86 3.57 14.04 16.47
CA PHE A 86 4.75 13.72 15.67
C PHE A 86 4.89 12.22 15.42
N LYS A 87 4.53 11.38 16.40
CA LYS A 87 4.49 9.91 16.23
C LYS A 87 3.45 9.50 15.19
N ALA A 88 2.23 10.02 15.30
CA ALA A 88 1.17 9.74 14.34
C ALA A 88 1.53 10.23 12.93
N LYS A 89 2.08 11.45 12.81
CA LYS A 89 2.54 12.02 11.54
C LYS A 89 3.61 11.17 10.87
N ALA A 90 4.62 10.72 11.61
CA ALA A 90 5.67 9.85 11.08
C ALA A 90 5.09 8.52 10.59
N TRP A 91 4.20 7.91 11.38
CA TRP A 91 3.54 6.66 11.02
C TRP A 91 2.68 6.81 9.75
N LEU A 92 1.87 7.88 9.66
CA LEU A 92 1.04 8.17 8.48
C LEU A 92 1.90 8.33 7.22
N ARG A 93 3.04 9.05 7.31
CA ARG A 93 3.97 9.22 6.18
C ARG A 93 4.59 7.90 5.75
N LYS A 94 5.03 7.08 6.70
CA LYS A 94 5.56 5.72 6.45
C LYS A 94 4.55 4.84 5.71
N HIS A 95 3.25 5.03 5.96
CA HIS A 95 2.16 4.23 5.37
C HIS A 95 1.48 4.91 4.16
N GLY A 96 2.12 5.90 3.55
CA GLY A 96 1.69 6.44 2.25
C GLY A 96 0.91 7.75 2.27
N ALA A 97 0.78 8.42 3.41
CA ALA A 97 0.17 9.74 3.45
C ALA A 97 0.98 10.74 2.61
N LYS A 98 0.37 11.25 1.54
CA LYS A 98 0.95 12.31 0.68
C LYS A 98 0.37 13.69 1.01
N GLY A 99 -0.89 13.76 1.45
CA GLY A 99 -1.59 15.01 1.80
C GLY A 99 -1.00 15.80 2.97
N VAL A 100 -1.64 16.94 3.27
CA VAL A 100 -1.32 17.78 4.42
C VAL A 100 -1.78 17.08 5.69
N ILE A 101 -0.89 16.98 6.69
CA ILE A 101 -1.20 16.41 8.01
C ILE A 101 -1.25 17.56 9.01
N GLN A 102 -2.45 17.91 9.46
CA GLN A 102 -2.73 19.03 10.36
C GLN A 102 -2.82 18.56 11.81
N TYR A 103 -2.28 19.36 12.72
CA TYR A 103 -2.40 19.15 14.15
C TYR A 103 -3.64 19.86 14.69
N GLN A 104 -4.48 19.12 15.41
CA GLN A 104 -5.57 19.69 16.20
C GLN A 104 -5.30 19.37 17.67
N PRO A 105 -5.14 20.37 18.55
CA PRO A 105 -4.93 20.13 19.97
C PRO A 105 -6.23 19.66 20.65
N VAL A 106 -6.09 18.74 21.61
CA VAL A 106 -7.19 18.37 22.52
C VAL A 106 -7.27 19.43 23.62
N THR A 107 -8.36 20.22 23.65
CA THR A 107 -8.54 21.31 24.62
C THR A 107 -9.32 20.91 25.87
N ASP A 108 -10.22 19.92 25.75
CA ASP A 108 -11.22 19.61 26.80
C ASP A 108 -10.88 18.37 27.64
N CYS A 109 -9.65 17.83 27.55
CA CYS A 109 -9.29 16.66 28.34
C CYS A 109 -7.78 16.54 28.61
N MET A 110 -7.35 16.94 29.81
CA MET A 110 -5.95 16.85 30.25
C MET A 110 -5.40 15.41 30.35
N LEU A 111 -6.27 14.40 30.50
CA LEU A 111 -5.88 12.98 30.66
C LEU A 111 -6.18 12.13 29.42
N CYS A 112 -6.76 12.69 28.37
CA CYS A 112 -7.07 11.94 27.16
C CYS A 112 -5.80 11.74 26.34
N THR A 113 -5.24 10.53 26.42
CA THR A 113 -4.12 10.09 25.59
C THR A 113 -4.55 9.60 24.21
N ASN A 114 -5.86 9.53 23.96
CA ASN A 114 -6.41 9.02 22.70
C ASN A 114 -6.07 9.96 21.53
N THR A 115 -5.33 9.42 20.57
CA THR A 115 -5.14 10.04 19.26
C THR A 115 -6.31 9.67 18.36
N SER A 116 -6.99 10.66 17.81
CA SER A 116 -8.03 10.45 16.80
C SER A 116 -7.60 11.07 15.46
N ILE A 117 -7.77 10.34 14.37
CA ILE A 117 -7.34 10.77 13.03
C ILE A 117 -8.56 10.87 12.13
N TYR A 118 -8.72 12.03 11.50
CA TYR A 118 -9.80 12.32 10.57
C TYR A 118 -9.23 12.37 9.15
N PHE A 119 -9.82 11.57 8.30
CA PHE A 119 -9.56 11.49 6.88
C PHE A 119 -10.75 12.02 6.11
N SER A 120 -10.51 12.78 5.06
CA SER A 120 -11.57 13.32 4.21
C SER A 120 -11.16 13.34 2.74
N ARG A 121 -12.15 13.45 1.86
CA ARG A 121 -11.98 13.80 0.44
C ARG A 121 -13.24 14.45 -0.12
#